data_AF-A0A932ZE77-F1
#
_entry.id   AF-A0A932ZE77-F1
#
_cell.length_a   1.000
_cell.length_b   1.000
_cell.length_c   1.000
_cell.angle_alpha   90.00
_cell.angle_beta   90.00
_cell.angle_gamma   90.00
#
_symmetry.space_group_name_H-M   'P 1'
#
loop_
_entity.id
_entity.type
_entity.pdbx_description
1 polymer ?
#
loop_
_entity_poly.entity_id
_entity_poly.type
_entity_poly.pdbx_seq_one_letter_code
_entity_poly.pdbx_strand_id
1 'polypeptide(L)'
;MSATTISTVDIAAYRLHGWTTLARPLPSSLLQPIAQAAETLAARRPQQALLSGAHNPFGRAGALFDPWKFLDVCESTVLLDAVEALLGPDLVLWDSEVYLDAAAWDAARRHEGRYWPAEPLAGLTADVALASGECVLADVNGSGSHHKDAVRPERSPHSSLDFAALRSRRTDTESRPVPSPVEGGERVGRIFEIASSQPPVAPPGAHYVIRYMPATSHYNRDPRHAANRLAMEKRPLVNYQNRPLWLVRGVDRADNDFATGFALATPAWAADPTLQKMEV
;
A
#
# COMPACT_ATOMS: atom_id res chain seq x y z
N MET A 1 5.56 -26.55 10.99
CA MET A 1 6.15 -26.20 9.68
C MET A 1 5.05 -25.49 8.91
N SER A 2 5.06 -24.14 8.89
CA SER A 2 4.10 -23.38 8.10
C SER A 2 4.42 -23.63 6.62
N ALA A 3 3.50 -24.22 5.89
CA ALA A 3 3.62 -24.32 4.44
C ALA A 3 3.48 -22.89 3.90
N THR A 4 4.58 -22.30 3.43
CA THR A 4 4.59 -20.95 2.90
C THR A 4 3.51 -20.82 1.83
N THR A 5 2.54 -19.92 2.05
CA THR A 5 1.38 -19.72 1.16
C THR A 5 1.80 -19.21 -0.23
N ILE A 6 2.95 -18.54 -0.31
CA ILE A 6 3.51 -17.99 -1.55
C ILE A 6 4.65 -18.87 -2.08
N SER A 7 4.68 -19.09 -3.41
CA SER A 7 5.71 -19.93 -4.02
C SER A 7 7.03 -19.17 -4.23
N THR A 8 8.13 -19.91 -4.41
CA THR A 8 9.43 -19.29 -4.77
C THR A 8 9.37 -18.57 -6.11
N VAL A 9 8.51 -19.01 -7.03
CA VAL A 9 8.27 -18.35 -8.32
C VAL A 9 7.60 -16.99 -8.11
N ASP A 10 6.59 -16.92 -7.23
CA ASP A 10 5.89 -15.67 -6.92
C ASP A 10 6.80 -14.67 -6.21
N ILE A 11 7.65 -15.13 -5.28
CA ILE A 11 8.67 -14.27 -4.64
C ILE A 11 9.66 -13.73 -5.68
N ALA A 12 10.11 -14.57 -6.61
CA ALA A 12 11.01 -14.14 -7.68
C ALA A 12 10.32 -13.13 -8.62
N ALA A 13 9.06 -13.36 -8.98
CA ALA A 13 8.27 -12.44 -9.79
C ALA A 13 8.10 -11.07 -9.09
N TYR A 14 7.78 -11.08 -7.80
CA TYR A 14 7.68 -9.86 -6.99
C TYR A 14 8.99 -9.08 -6.98
N ARG A 15 10.13 -9.74 -6.71
CA ARG A 15 11.45 -9.08 -6.71
C ARG A 15 11.84 -8.54 -8.08
N LEU A 16 11.34 -9.15 -9.15
CA LEU A 16 11.68 -8.79 -10.51
C LEU A 16 10.83 -7.64 -11.06
N HIS A 17 9.53 -7.68 -10.79
CA HIS A 17 8.54 -6.80 -11.40
C HIS A 17 7.97 -5.78 -10.41
N GLY A 18 8.21 -5.94 -9.11
CA GLY A 18 7.55 -5.19 -8.05
C GLY A 18 6.11 -5.66 -7.78
N TRP A 19 5.69 -6.81 -8.31
CA TRP A 19 4.39 -7.40 -8.04
C TRP A 19 4.34 -8.90 -8.31
N THR A 20 3.38 -9.59 -7.71
CA THR A 20 3.02 -10.99 -8.00
C THR A 20 1.55 -11.25 -7.70
N THR A 21 0.97 -12.27 -8.32
CA THR A 21 -0.36 -12.79 -7.96
C THR A 21 -0.20 -14.02 -7.07
N LEU A 22 -1.00 -14.15 -6.01
CA LEU A 22 -1.00 -15.37 -5.22
C LEU A 22 -1.53 -16.53 -6.04
N ALA A 23 -0.79 -17.65 -6.07
CA ALA A 23 -1.16 -18.84 -6.82
C ALA A 23 -2.51 -19.43 -6.41
N ARG A 24 -2.94 -19.19 -5.16
CA ARG A 24 -4.24 -19.61 -4.65
C ARG A 24 -5.06 -18.39 -4.21
N PRO A 25 -6.34 -18.31 -4.60
CA PRO A 25 -7.21 -17.25 -4.10
C PRO A 25 -7.43 -17.38 -2.59
N LEU A 26 -7.74 -16.26 -1.96
CA LEU A 26 -8.16 -16.22 -0.57
C LEU A 26 -9.47 -17.00 -0.37
N PRO A 27 -9.68 -17.67 0.78
CA PRO A 27 -10.88 -18.48 1.01
C PRO A 27 -12.16 -17.67 0.88
N SER A 28 -13.16 -18.19 0.16
CA SER A 28 -14.46 -17.51 0.01
C SER A 28 -15.17 -17.30 1.33
N SER A 29 -15.02 -18.21 2.30
CA SER A 29 -15.57 -18.07 3.65
C SER A 29 -15.04 -16.84 4.40
N LEU A 30 -13.81 -16.43 4.11
CA LEU A 30 -13.18 -15.24 4.68
C LEU A 30 -13.71 -13.96 4.00
N LEU A 31 -13.93 -14.01 2.68
CA LEU A 31 -14.30 -12.85 1.88
C LEU A 31 -15.81 -12.59 1.80
N GLN A 32 -16.64 -13.63 1.94
CA GLN A 32 -18.08 -13.53 1.76
C GLN A 32 -18.73 -12.42 2.62
N PRO A 33 -18.40 -12.25 3.91
CA PRO A 33 -19.02 -11.19 4.72
C PRO A 33 -18.74 -9.78 4.16
N ILE A 34 -17.50 -9.52 3.73
CA ILE A 34 -17.11 -8.21 3.21
C ILE A 34 -17.56 -7.98 1.77
N ALA A 35 -17.67 -9.05 0.97
CA ALA A 35 -18.23 -9.00 -0.37
C ALA A 35 -19.72 -8.60 -0.34
N GLN A 36 -20.51 -9.23 0.54
CA GLN A 36 -21.93 -8.89 0.73
C GLN A 36 -22.12 -7.44 1.22
N ALA A 37 -21.24 -6.97 2.11
CA ALA A 37 -21.25 -5.60 2.58
C ALA A 37 -20.94 -4.60 1.44
N ALA A 38 -19.95 -4.91 0.60
CA ALA A 38 -19.61 -4.10 -0.57
C ALA A 38 -20.76 -4.05 -1.59
N GLU A 39 -21.41 -5.18 -1.89
CA GLU A 39 -22.58 -5.25 -2.78
C GLU A 39 -23.74 -4.39 -2.26
N THR A 40 -24.06 -4.51 -0.97
CA THR A 40 -25.12 -3.71 -0.32
C THR A 40 -24.82 -2.21 -0.43
N LEU A 41 -23.56 -1.84 -0.29
CA LEU A 41 -23.13 -0.45 -0.30
C LEU A 41 -23.01 0.14 -1.71
N ALA A 42 -22.73 -0.68 -2.73
CA ALA A 42 -22.66 -0.26 -4.13
C ALA A 42 -23.93 0.46 -4.61
N ALA A 43 -25.10 0.02 -4.15
CA ALA A 43 -26.38 0.66 -4.44
C ALA A 43 -26.49 2.09 -3.89
N ARG A 44 -25.78 2.41 -2.80
CA ARG A 44 -25.82 3.71 -2.12
C ARG A 44 -24.81 4.72 -2.67
N ARG A 45 -23.87 4.28 -3.51
CA ARG A 45 -22.82 5.11 -4.14
C ARG A 45 -22.14 6.08 -3.16
N PRO A 46 -21.54 5.57 -2.07
CA PRO A 46 -20.85 6.43 -1.12
C PRO A 46 -19.65 7.12 -1.79
N GLN A 47 -19.21 8.24 -1.21
CA GLN A 47 -17.96 8.86 -1.61
C GLN A 47 -16.78 7.92 -1.28
N GLN A 48 -15.84 7.76 -2.22
CA GLN A 48 -14.69 6.84 -2.07
C GLN A 48 -13.92 7.05 -0.77
N ALA A 49 -13.73 8.30 -0.33
CA ALA A 49 -12.99 8.59 0.90
C ALA A 49 -13.64 8.02 2.18
N LEU A 50 -14.95 7.74 2.17
CA LEU A 50 -15.65 7.12 3.30
C LEU A 50 -15.38 5.61 3.39
N LEU A 51 -14.79 5.01 2.35
CA LEU A 51 -14.46 3.59 2.27
C LEU A 51 -13.03 3.28 2.72
N SER A 52 -12.26 4.31 3.08
CA SER A 52 -10.89 4.19 3.61
C SER A 52 -10.90 3.92 5.11
N GLY A 53 -9.96 3.10 5.57
CA GLY A 53 -9.89 2.55 6.91
C GLY A 53 -10.99 1.53 7.20
N ALA A 54 -11.34 0.66 6.23
CA ALA A 54 -12.46 -0.27 6.39
C ALA A 54 -12.28 -1.25 7.56
N HIS A 55 -11.04 -1.62 7.89
CA HIS A 55 -10.72 -2.45 9.06
C HIS A 55 -10.79 -1.70 10.41
N ASN A 56 -10.93 -0.36 10.40
CA ASN A 56 -10.80 0.45 11.60
C ASN A 56 -12.17 0.80 12.22
N PRO A 57 -12.50 0.29 13.42
CA PRO A 57 -13.77 0.59 14.09
C PRO A 57 -13.91 2.04 14.57
N PHE A 58 -12.80 2.77 14.70
CA PHE A 58 -12.80 4.17 15.13
C PHE A 58 -12.82 5.15 13.94
N GLY A 59 -12.81 4.62 12.72
CA GLY A 59 -12.83 5.39 11.48
C GLY A 59 -14.24 5.62 10.93
N ARG A 60 -14.36 6.47 9.91
CA ARG A 60 -15.64 6.74 9.23
C ARG A 60 -16.23 5.50 8.55
N ALA A 61 -15.38 4.63 8.02
CA ALA A 61 -15.80 3.40 7.37
C ALA A 61 -16.48 2.41 8.34
N GLY A 62 -16.17 2.47 9.64
CA GLY A 62 -16.85 1.68 10.68
C GLY A 62 -18.35 2.00 10.84
N ALA A 63 -18.83 3.12 10.27
CA ALA A 63 -20.26 3.42 10.19
C ALA A 63 -20.96 2.79 8.96
N LEU A 64 -20.18 2.28 8.00
CA LEU A 64 -20.69 1.68 6.76
C LEU A 64 -20.56 0.15 6.75
N PHE A 65 -19.61 -0.38 7.51
CA PHE A 65 -19.21 -1.77 7.52
C PHE A 65 -19.15 -2.32 8.95
N ASP A 66 -19.12 -3.66 9.08
CA ASP A 66 -18.57 -4.30 10.27
C ASP A 66 -17.04 -4.34 10.13
N PRO A 67 -16.29 -3.43 10.79
CA PRO A 67 -14.85 -3.28 10.60
C PRO A 67 -14.06 -4.55 10.99
N TRP A 68 -14.59 -5.35 11.92
CA TRP A 68 -13.94 -6.56 12.38
C TRP A 68 -13.87 -7.62 11.27
N LYS A 69 -14.88 -7.69 10.39
CA LYS A 69 -14.84 -8.59 9.22
C LYS A 69 -13.78 -8.20 8.21
N PHE A 70 -13.49 -6.91 8.09
CA PHE A 70 -12.41 -6.41 7.24
C PHE A 70 -11.05 -6.64 7.88
N LEU A 71 -10.94 -6.52 9.21
CA LEU A 71 -9.74 -6.85 9.97
C LEU A 71 -9.42 -8.35 9.93
N ASP A 72 -10.43 -9.24 10.01
CA ASP A 72 -10.26 -10.69 9.86
C ASP A 72 -9.51 -11.05 8.56
N VAL A 73 -9.78 -10.34 7.47
CA VAL A 73 -9.06 -10.53 6.20
C VAL A 73 -7.63 -10.00 6.27
N CYS A 74 -7.43 -8.83 6.88
CA CYS A 74 -6.10 -8.25 7.07
C CYS A 74 -5.18 -9.11 7.95
N GLU A 75 -5.74 -9.83 8.92
CA GLU A 75 -5.02 -10.69 9.87
C GLU A 75 -4.99 -12.17 9.44
N SER A 76 -5.56 -12.48 8.28
CA SER A 76 -5.57 -13.83 7.73
C SER A 76 -4.16 -14.39 7.61
N THR A 77 -3.93 -15.58 8.17
CA THR A 77 -2.64 -16.27 8.08
C THR A 77 -2.23 -16.54 6.64
N VAL A 78 -3.17 -16.83 5.74
CA VAL A 78 -2.92 -17.03 4.31
C VAL A 78 -2.29 -15.78 3.69
N LEU A 79 -2.84 -14.61 4.01
CA LEU A 79 -2.34 -13.33 3.50
C LEU A 79 -1.03 -12.94 4.18
N LEU A 80 -0.99 -12.94 5.51
CA LEU A 80 0.17 -12.52 6.28
C LEU A 80 1.40 -13.40 6.04
N ASP A 81 1.24 -14.72 5.79
CA ASP A 81 2.37 -15.59 5.45
C ASP A 81 2.98 -15.22 4.08
N ALA A 82 2.15 -14.79 3.13
CA ALA A 82 2.65 -14.29 1.85
C ALA A 82 3.31 -12.92 1.98
N VAL A 83 2.72 -12.01 2.76
CA VAL A 83 3.27 -10.67 3.03
C VAL A 83 4.60 -10.75 3.78
N GLU A 84 4.70 -11.63 4.80
CA GLU A 84 5.93 -11.85 5.57
C GLU A 84 7.08 -12.32 4.67
N ALA A 85 6.81 -13.23 3.73
CA ALA A 85 7.83 -13.72 2.81
C ALA A 85 8.39 -12.60 1.90
N LEU A 86 7.66 -11.49 1.71
CA LEU A 86 8.06 -10.36 0.88
C LEU A 86 8.65 -9.20 1.69
N LEU A 87 8.04 -8.82 2.81
CA LEU A 87 8.43 -7.67 3.64
C LEU A 87 9.28 -8.02 4.87
N GLY A 88 9.33 -9.29 5.26
CA GLY A 88 9.94 -9.75 6.51
C GLY A 88 8.91 -9.99 7.62
N PRO A 89 9.37 -10.45 8.81
CA PRO A 89 8.52 -11.00 9.86
C PRO A 89 7.72 -9.95 10.65
N ASP A 90 8.16 -8.70 10.60
CA ASP A 90 7.62 -7.61 11.42
C ASP A 90 6.72 -6.74 10.54
N LEU A 91 5.40 -6.87 10.71
CA LEU A 91 4.40 -6.33 9.78
C LEU A 91 3.44 -5.37 10.48
N VAL A 92 3.28 -4.19 9.89
CA VAL A 92 2.28 -3.19 10.28
C VAL A 92 1.23 -3.09 9.19
N LEU A 93 -0.04 -3.31 9.56
CA LEU A 93 -1.20 -2.89 8.79
C LEU A 93 -1.44 -1.41 9.09
N TRP A 94 -1.28 -0.56 8.09
CA TRP A 94 -1.41 0.88 8.30
C TRP A 94 -2.70 1.47 7.70
N ASP A 95 -3.25 0.86 6.65
CA ASP A 95 -4.55 1.26 6.10
C ASP A 95 -5.21 0.12 5.29
N SER A 96 -6.52 0.23 5.07
CA SER A 96 -7.23 -0.60 4.11
C SER A 96 -8.40 0.16 3.50
N GLU A 97 -8.78 -0.14 2.27
CA GLU A 97 -9.84 0.60 1.56
C GLU A 97 -10.62 -0.31 0.63
N VAL A 98 -11.94 -0.08 0.57
CA VAL A 98 -12.83 -0.76 -0.37
C VAL A 98 -12.99 0.11 -1.62
N TYR A 99 -12.76 -0.48 -2.78
CA TYR A 99 -13.13 0.10 -4.07
C TYR A 99 -14.32 -0.67 -4.61
N LEU A 100 -15.45 0.00 -4.83
CA LEU A 100 -16.68 -0.65 -5.31
C LEU A 100 -16.67 -0.89 -6.82
N ASP A 101 -15.63 -0.42 -7.51
CA ASP A 101 -15.42 -0.53 -8.95
C ASP A 101 -13.92 -0.73 -9.26
N ALA A 102 -13.62 -1.70 -10.10
CA ALA A 102 -12.25 -2.07 -10.48
C ALA A 102 -11.52 -0.95 -11.24
N ALA A 103 -12.23 -0.19 -12.09
CA ALA A 103 -11.59 0.90 -12.84
C ALA A 103 -11.15 2.05 -11.92
N ALA A 104 -11.93 2.34 -10.86
CA ALA A 104 -11.53 3.28 -9.81
C ALA A 104 -10.25 2.83 -9.09
N TRP A 105 -10.12 1.52 -8.80
CA TRP A 105 -8.89 0.98 -8.21
C TRP A 105 -7.70 1.03 -9.18
N ASP A 106 -7.88 0.62 -10.44
CA ASP A 106 -6.85 0.66 -11.48
C ASP A 106 -6.28 2.07 -11.69
N ALA A 107 -7.13 3.10 -11.57
CA ALA A 107 -6.70 4.49 -11.63
C ALA A 107 -5.94 4.92 -10.36
N ALA A 108 -6.40 4.49 -9.19
CA ALA A 108 -5.82 4.87 -7.90
C ALA A 108 -4.44 4.24 -7.67
N ARG A 109 -4.27 2.94 -7.96
CA ARG A 109 -3.06 2.18 -7.66
C ARG A 109 -1.78 2.71 -8.32
N ARG A 110 -1.90 3.48 -9.40
CA ARG A 110 -0.78 4.15 -10.11
C ARG A 110 -0.09 5.23 -9.27
N HIS A 111 -0.76 5.72 -8.23
CA HIS A 111 -0.31 6.85 -7.41
C HIS A 111 -0.23 6.49 -5.93
N GLU A 112 -0.32 5.20 -5.61
CA GLU A 112 -0.56 4.69 -4.27
C GLU A 112 0.47 5.21 -3.26
N GLY A 113 1.77 4.99 -3.51
CA GLY A 113 2.84 5.42 -2.61
C GLY A 113 2.99 6.92 -2.37
N ARG A 114 2.39 7.78 -3.20
CA ARG A 114 2.51 9.24 -3.03
C ARG A 114 1.86 9.73 -1.73
N TYR A 115 0.92 8.97 -1.21
CA TYR A 115 0.13 9.33 -0.03
C TYR A 115 0.54 8.57 1.23
N TRP A 116 1.59 7.75 1.17
CA TRP A 116 2.04 6.93 2.28
C TRP A 116 3.07 7.71 3.10
N PRO A 117 2.77 8.09 4.35
CA PRO A 117 3.73 8.76 5.19
C PRO A 117 4.64 7.74 5.89
N ALA A 118 5.31 6.87 5.13
CA ALA A 118 6.18 5.82 5.65
C ALA A 118 7.64 6.04 5.21
N GLU A 119 8.58 5.96 6.15
CA GLU A 119 10.00 6.23 5.93
C GLU A 119 10.87 5.08 6.49
N PRO A 120 11.62 4.33 5.65
CA PRO A 120 11.59 4.36 4.18
C PRO A 120 10.24 3.86 3.63
N LEU A 121 9.90 4.28 2.41
CA LEU A 121 8.72 3.82 1.69
C LEU A 121 8.98 2.41 1.12
N ALA A 122 8.74 1.38 1.93
CA ALA A 122 9.08 -0.02 1.63
C ALA A 122 7.88 -0.99 1.81
N GLY A 123 6.66 -0.47 1.69
CA GLY A 123 5.45 -1.25 1.89
C GLY A 123 4.91 -1.94 0.64
N LEU A 124 3.81 -2.66 0.80
CA LEU A 124 3.09 -3.28 -0.30
C LEU A 124 1.58 -3.16 -0.13
N THR A 125 0.87 -3.19 -1.26
CA THR A 125 -0.57 -3.39 -1.30
C THR A 125 -0.92 -4.84 -1.60
N ALA A 126 -1.88 -5.39 -0.86
CA ALA A 126 -2.62 -6.57 -1.25
C ALA A 126 -3.98 -6.15 -1.83
N ASP A 127 -4.13 -6.31 -3.14
CA ASP A 127 -5.36 -6.09 -3.88
C ASP A 127 -6.14 -7.40 -3.95
N VAL A 128 -7.27 -7.47 -3.24
CA VAL A 128 -8.14 -8.65 -3.21
C VAL A 128 -9.42 -8.37 -4.00
N ALA A 129 -9.61 -9.08 -5.11
CA ALA A 129 -10.87 -9.08 -5.83
C ALA A 129 -11.93 -9.86 -5.02
N LEU A 130 -12.98 -9.18 -4.55
CA LEU A 130 -13.92 -9.78 -3.59
C LEU A 130 -14.76 -10.90 -4.18
N ALA A 131 -14.99 -10.89 -5.50
CA ALA A 131 -15.79 -11.91 -6.18
C ALA A 131 -15.04 -13.24 -6.38
N SER A 132 -13.74 -13.19 -6.67
CA SER A 132 -12.94 -14.38 -7.01
C SER A 132 -11.97 -14.80 -5.90
N GLY A 133 -11.64 -13.88 -5.00
CA GLY A 133 -10.57 -14.03 -4.02
C GLY A 133 -9.16 -13.97 -4.62
N GLU A 134 -9.03 -13.66 -5.91
CA GLU A 134 -7.74 -13.38 -6.53
C GLU A 134 -7.05 -12.24 -5.79
N CYS A 135 -5.76 -12.41 -5.50
CA CYS A 135 -4.99 -11.47 -4.71
C CYS A 135 -3.69 -11.12 -5.43
N VAL A 136 -3.48 -9.83 -5.69
CA VAL A 136 -2.24 -9.28 -6.25
C VAL A 136 -1.49 -8.55 -5.14
N LEU A 137 -0.25 -8.93 -4.91
CA LEU A 137 0.68 -8.24 -4.03
C LEU A 137 1.59 -7.35 -4.87
N ALA A 138 1.63 -6.05 -4.59
CA ALA A 138 2.42 -5.07 -5.36
C ALA A 138 3.17 -4.11 -4.44
N ASP A 139 4.43 -3.81 -4.76
CA ASP A 139 5.22 -2.75 -4.12
C ASP A 139 4.49 -1.41 -4.24
N VAL A 140 4.45 -0.69 -3.13
CA VAL A 140 3.85 0.64 -3.02
C VAL A 140 4.49 1.68 -3.96
N ASN A 141 5.77 1.51 -4.29
CA ASN A 141 6.49 2.37 -5.23
C ASN A 141 6.10 2.10 -6.69
N GLY A 142 5.19 1.16 -6.92
CA GLY A 142 4.74 0.75 -8.24
C GLY A 142 5.72 -0.19 -8.92
N SER A 143 5.15 -1.11 -9.69
CA SER A 143 5.88 -2.01 -10.58
C SER A 143 6.65 -1.22 -11.64
N GLY A 144 7.92 -0.92 -11.35
CA GLY A 144 8.81 -0.17 -12.23
C GLY A 144 9.68 0.92 -11.59
N SER A 145 9.60 1.10 -10.26
CA SER A 145 10.49 2.02 -9.54
C SER A 145 11.84 1.40 -9.14
N HIS A 146 12.07 0.10 -9.42
CA HIS A 146 13.42 -0.45 -9.44
C HIS A 146 14.18 0.21 -10.60
N HIS A 147 14.91 1.27 -10.25
CA HIS A 147 15.70 2.17 -11.08
C HIS A 147 14.96 3.35 -11.71
N LYS A 148 15.32 4.53 -11.19
CA LYS A 148 15.08 5.88 -11.71
C LYS A 148 13.71 6.44 -11.39
N ASP A 149 13.60 7.05 -10.22
CA ASP A 149 13.45 8.51 -10.18
C ASP A 149 13.77 9.00 -8.77
N ALA A 150 14.92 9.65 -8.64
CA ALA A 150 15.12 10.61 -7.58
C ALA A 150 13.98 11.63 -7.69
N VAL A 151 13.29 11.85 -6.57
CA VAL A 151 12.27 12.88 -6.38
C VAL A 151 12.60 14.11 -7.22
N ARG A 152 11.86 14.30 -8.31
CA ARG A 152 12.01 15.50 -9.14
C ARG A 152 11.26 16.61 -8.38
N PRO A 153 11.94 17.67 -7.90
CA PRO A 153 11.23 18.77 -7.26
C PRO A 153 10.29 19.41 -8.30
N GLU A 154 9.01 19.56 -7.94
CA GLU A 154 8.03 20.24 -8.77
C GLU A 154 8.51 21.64 -9.12
N ARG A 155 8.49 21.97 -10.41
CA ARG A 155 8.79 23.31 -10.92
C ARG A 155 7.72 24.28 -10.43
N SER A 156 8.14 25.32 -9.72
CA SER A 156 7.30 26.48 -9.42
C SER A 156 6.77 27.13 -10.72
N PRO A 157 5.51 27.59 -10.76
CA PRO A 157 4.87 27.99 -12.00
C PRO A 157 5.13 29.47 -12.33
N HIS A 158 6.38 29.89 -12.55
CA HIS A 158 6.67 31.19 -13.19
C HIS A 158 8.05 31.17 -13.86
N SER A 159 8.09 30.92 -15.17
CA SER A 159 8.96 31.62 -16.13
C SER A 159 8.81 30.99 -17.50
N SER A 160 8.23 31.76 -18.41
CA SER A 160 8.14 31.49 -19.84
C SER A 160 9.51 31.72 -20.49
N LEU A 161 10.29 30.66 -20.75
CA LEU A 161 11.37 30.71 -21.74
C LEU A 161 11.57 29.34 -22.41
N ASP A 162 11.59 29.41 -23.74
CA ASP A 162 11.60 28.33 -24.71
C ASP A 162 12.95 27.59 -24.73
N PHE A 163 12.95 26.27 -24.53
CA PHE A 163 14.15 25.42 -24.52
C PHE A 163 14.15 24.40 -25.68
N ALA A 164 13.76 24.84 -26.87
CA ALA A 164 13.87 24.07 -28.10
C ALA A 164 15.30 24.01 -28.70
N ALA A 165 16.32 24.57 -28.07
CA ALA A 165 17.66 24.66 -28.66
C ALA A 165 18.80 24.37 -27.67
N LEU A 166 19.00 23.10 -27.26
CA LEU A 166 20.33 22.59 -26.92
C LEU A 166 20.36 21.04 -26.84
N ARG A 167 20.22 20.37 -27.99
CA ARG A 167 20.70 18.99 -28.13
C ARG A 167 21.82 18.97 -29.15
N SER A 168 23.03 19.25 -28.69
CA SER A 168 24.22 18.72 -29.37
C SER A 168 25.32 18.39 -28.35
N ARG A 169 25.81 17.16 -28.49
CA ARG A 169 27.11 16.63 -28.05
C ARG A 169 27.36 16.50 -26.54
N ARG A 170 27.41 15.23 -26.11
CA ARG A 170 28.61 14.68 -25.48
C ARG A 170 28.64 13.16 -25.64
N THR A 171 29.59 12.72 -26.47
CA THR A 171 30.28 11.45 -26.29
C THR A 171 31.14 11.58 -25.03
N ASP A 172 31.24 10.52 -24.24
CA ASP A 172 32.52 9.89 -23.96
C ASP A 172 32.33 8.57 -23.20
N THR A 173 32.99 7.58 -23.77
CA THR A 173 33.27 6.24 -23.28
C THR A 173 34.22 6.27 -22.08
N GLU A 174 33.92 5.51 -21.04
CA GLU A 174 34.95 4.79 -20.27
C GLU A 174 34.45 3.40 -19.84
N SER A 175 35.37 2.45 -19.95
CA SER A 175 35.19 1.01 -20.02
C SER A 175 35.34 0.34 -18.65
N ARG A 176 34.60 -0.74 -18.39
CA ARG A 176 34.96 -1.78 -17.39
C ARG A 176 34.34 -3.14 -17.74
N PRO A 177 34.89 -4.25 -17.20
CA PRO A 177 35.35 -5.39 -17.97
C PRO A 177 34.24 -6.38 -18.34
N VAL A 178 34.36 -6.94 -19.54
CA VAL A 178 33.54 -8.04 -20.06
C VAL A 178 34.03 -9.36 -19.44
N PRO A 179 33.17 -10.22 -18.87
CA PRO A 179 33.54 -11.59 -18.56
C PRO A 179 33.51 -12.44 -19.84
N SER A 180 34.57 -13.22 -20.06
CA SER A 180 34.69 -14.21 -21.13
C SER A 180 33.58 -15.28 -21.07
N PRO A 181 33.18 -15.88 -22.21
CA PRO A 181 32.05 -16.80 -22.27
C PRO A 181 32.46 -18.18 -21.73
N VAL A 182 31.72 -18.66 -20.73
CA VAL A 182 31.73 -20.09 -20.37
C VAL A 182 30.72 -20.78 -21.29
N GLU A 183 31.24 -21.62 -22.18
CA GLU A 183 30.47 -22.53 -23.02
C GLU A 183 29.67 -23.51 -22.15
N GLY A 184 28.34 -23.53 -22.32
CA GLY A 184 27.47 -24.43 -21.57
C GLY A 184 25.98 -24.12 -21.67
N GLY A 185 25.40 -24.26 -22.86
CA GLY A 185 24.02 -24.73 -23.03
C GLY A 185 22.87 -23.72 -22.89
N GLU A 186 22.70 -22.84 -23.86
CA GLU A 186 21.45 -22.47 -24.59
C GLU A 186 20.10 -22.25 -23.87
N ARG A 187 19.99 -22.21 -22.52
CA ARG A 187 18.69 -22.00 -21.83
C ARG A 187 18.63 -20.84 -20.84
N VAL A 188 19.69 -20.06 -20.71
CA VAL A 188 19.77 -18.95 -19.73
C VAL A 188 19.80 -17.56 -20.41
N GLY A 189 19.72 -17.50 -21.73
CA GLY A 189 19.92 -16.27 -22.52
C GLY A 189 18.66 -15.48 -22.92
N ARG A 190 17.57 -15.53 -22.14
CA ARG A 190 16.37 -14.68 -22.37
C ARG A 190 15.81 -14.07 -21.08
N ILE A 191 16.68 -13.76 -20.14
CA ILE A 191 16.38 -12.88 -19.02
C ILE A 191 17.28 -11.66 -19.26
N PHE A 192 16.86 -10.46 -18.87
CA PHE A 192 17.53 -9.17 -19.11
C PHE A 192 17.17 -8.44 -20.39
N GLU A 193 15.87 -8.38 -20.68
CA GLU A 193 15.27 -7.13 -21.16
C GLU A 193 13.96 -6.92 -20.39
N ILE A 194 14.09 -6.48 -19.13
CA ILE A 194 12.94 -6.37 -18.22
C ILE A 194 12.45 -4.94 -18.29
N ALA A 195 11.57 -4.68 -19.24
CA ALA A 195 10.63 -3.60 -19.08
C ALA A 195 9.86 -3.88 -17.78
N SER A 196 9.82 -2.90 -16.89
CA SER A 196 8.90 -2.89 -15.75
C SER A 196 7.49 -3.22 -16.23
N SER A 197 6.99 -4.41 -15.90
CA SER A 197 5.64 -4.82 -16.27
C SER A 197 4.66 -4.22 -15.26
N GLN A 198 3.61 -3.58 -15.74
CA GLN A 198 2.49 -3.18 -14.88
C GLN A 198 1.81 -4.43 -14.30
N PRO A 199 1.17 -4.35 -13.13
CA PRO A 199 0.39 -5.46 -12.60
C PRO A 199 -0.81 -5.70 -13.52
N PRO A 200 -1.42 -6.90 -13.48
CA PRO A 200 -2.58 -7.20 -14.30
C PRO A 200 -3.70 -6.20 -14.03
N VAL A 201 -4.51 -5.93 -15.06
CA VAL A 201 -5.74 -5.12 -14.92
C VAL A 201 -6.63 -5.79 -13.87
N ALA A 202 -7.20 -4.99 -12.97
CA ALA A 202 -8.05 -5.50 -11.91
C ALA A 202 -9.29 -6.19 -12.53
N PRO A 203 -9.62 -7.44 -12.13
CA PRO A 203 -10.84 -8.09 -12.60
C PRO A 203 -12.09 -7.27 -12.23
N PRO A 204 -13.19 -7.33 -13.00
CA PRO A 204 -14.39 -6.55 -12.68
C PRO A 204 -14.96 -6.86 -11.28
N GLY A 205 -15.46 -5.83 -10.61
CA GLY A 205 -16.16 -5.95 -9.33
C GLY A 205 -15.57 -5.07 -8.24
N ALA A 206 -15.91 -5.39 -6.99
CA ALA A 206 -15.39 -4.71 -5.82
C ALA A 206 -14.05 -5.32 -5.38
N HIS A 207 -13.14 -4.44 -4.93
CA HIS A 207 -11.82 -4.78 -4.45
C HIS A 207 -11.65 -4.33 -3.01
N TYR A 208 -10.96 -5.16 -2.23
CA TYR A 208 -10.46 -4.78 -0.92
C TYR A 208 -8.95 -4.65 -0.97
N VAL A 209 -8.47 -3.41 -0.81
CA VAL A 209 -7.06 -3.05 -0.90
C VAL A 209 -6.52 -2.90 0.51
N ILE A 210 -5.53 -3.71 0.85
CA ILE A 210 -4.93 -3.76 2.18
C ILE A 210 -3.49 -3.27 2.07
N ARG A 211 -3.05 -2.43 3.01
CA ARG A 211 -1.77 -1.74 2.93
C ARG A 211 -0.90 -2.12 4.11
N TYR A 212 0.21 -2.80 3.81
CA TYR A 212 1.20 -3.21 4.80
C TYR A 212 2.49 -2.44 4.62
N MET A 213 3.17 -2.18 5.73
CA MET A 213 4.56 -1.75 5.73
C MET A 213 5.37 -2.65 6.69
N PRO A 214 6.67 -2.87 6.42
CA PRO A 214 7.51 -3.54 7.40
C PRO A 214 7.63 -2.65 8.65
N ALA A 215 7.73 -3.23 9.84
CA ALA A 215 7.88 -2.47 11.08
C ALA A 215 9.29 -1.83 11.24
N THR A 216 10.14 -1.95 10.22
CA THR A 216 11.37 -1.16 10.05
C THR A 216 11.12 0.17 9.35
N SER A 217 9.92 0.39 8.79
CA SER A 217 9.45 1.68 8.31
C SER A 217 8.72 2.43 9.43
N HIS A 218 9.04 3.72 9.59
CA HIS A 218 8.38 4.62 10.53
C HIS A 218 7.21 5.36 9.85
N TYR A 219 6.04 5.34 10.46
CA TYR A 219 4.86 6.08 10.03
C TYR A 219 4.88 7.52 10.55
N ASN A 220 5.21 8.46 9.68
CA ASN A 220 5.37 9.87 10.02
C ASN A 220 4.03 10.62 10.08
N ARG A 221 3.54 10.86 11.30
CA ARG A 221 2.28 11.59 11.53
C ARG A 221 2.38 13.11 11.37
N ASP A 222 3.55 13.69 11.10
CA ASP A 222 3.70 15.15 11.00
C ASP A 222 2.84 15.69 9.84
N PRO A 223 1.92 16.66 10.08
CA PRO A 223 1.15 17.30 9.01
C PRO A 223 2.01 17.91 7.90
N ARG A 224 3.27 18.24 8.20
CA ARG A 224 4.25 18.79 7.27
C ARG A 224 5.00 17.71 6.49
N HIS A 225 4.79 16.43 6.76
CA HIS A 225 5.33 15.37 5.91
C HIS A 225 4.72 15.49 4.49
N ALA A 226 5.52 15.25 3.44
CA ALA A 226 5.10 15.50 2.05
C ALA A 226 3.85 14.69 1.67
N ALA A 227 3.80 13.42 2.06
CA ALA A 227 2.64 12.56 1.83
C ALA A 227 1.38 13.06 2.55
N ASN A 228 1.51 13.58 3.78
CA ASN A 228 0.38 14.11 4.56
C ASN A 228 -0.17 15.40 3.95
N ARG A 229 0.70 16.30 3.47
CA ARG A 229 0.26 17.51 2.73
C ARG A 229 -0.48 17.15 1.45
N LEU A 230 0.07 16.22 0.66
CA LEU A 230 -0.55 15.80 -0.60
C LEU A 230 -1.88 15.08 -0.34
N ALA A 231 -1.95 14.24 0.69
CA ALA A 231 -3.19 13.58 1.10
C ALA A 231 -4.25 14.60 1.55
N MET A 232 -3.88 15.63 2.30
CA MET A 232 -4.81 16.69 2.69
C MET A 232 -5.35 17.45 1.47
N GLU A 233 -4.52 17.69 0.45
CA GLU A 233 -4.94 18.36 -0.78
C GLU A 233 -5.86 17.50 -1.65
N LYS A 234 -5.52 16.21 -1.82
CA LYS A 234 -6.22 15.32 -2.78
C LYS A 234 -7.31 14.47 -2.14
N ARG A 235 -7.23 14.20 -0.84
CA ARG A 235 -8.14 13.33 -0.06
C ARG A 235 -8.51 13.96 1.29
N PRO A 236 -9.11 15.17 1.33
CA PRO A 236 -9.34 15.93 2.56
C PRO A 236 -10.26 15.23 3.60
N LEU A 237 -11.02 14.22 3.18
CA LEU A 237 -11.87 13.41 4.06
C LEU A 237 -11.14 12.24 4.72
N VAL A 238 -9.87 12.00 4.36
CA VAL A 238 -9.03 10.93 4.89
C VAL A 238 -7.98 11.55 5.82
N ASN A 239 -7.97 11.12 7.09
CA ASN A 239 -7.04 11.64 8.09
C ASN A 239 -5.93 10.62 8.38
N TYR A 240 -4.82 10.71 7.63
CA TYR A 240 -3.65 9.85 7.84
C TYR A 240 -2.89 10.17 9.14
N GLN A 241 -2.88 11.43 9.58
CA GLN A 241 -2.20 11.82 10.83
C GLN A 241 -2.79 11.10 12.04
N ASN A 242 -4.11 10.89 12.07
CA ASN A 242 -4.81 10.19 13.16
C ASN A 242 -5.19 8.73 12.79
N ARG A 243 -4.53 8.12 11.80
CA ARG A 243 -4.81 6.75 11.36
C ARG A 243 -4.29 5.73 12.39
N PRO A 244 -5.13 4.83 12.93
CA PRO A 244 -4.67 3.70 13.73
C PRO A 244 -3.72 2.80 12.95
N LEU A 245 -2.63 2.39 13.59
CA LEU A 245 -1.71 1.39 13.06
C LEU A 245 -1.89 0.10 13.82
N TRP A 246 -1.84 -1.04 13.14
CA TRP A 246 -1.99 -2.35 13.75
C TRP A 246 -0.72 -3.15 13.52
N LEU A 247 -0.01 -3.51 14.60
CA LEU A 247 1.08 -4.46 14.52
C LEU A 247 0.49 -5.86 14.39
N VAL A 248 0.36 -6.34 13.16
CA VAL A 248 -0.32 -7.60 12.84
C VAL A 248 0.61 -8.81 12.90
N ARG A 249 1.94 -8.60 12.92
CA ARG A 249 2.95 -9.65 13.13
C ARG A 249 4.27 -9.08 13.65
N GLY A 250 4.97 -9.86 14.46
CA GLY A 250 6.35 -9.55 14.89
C GLY A 250 6.42 -8.43 15.92
N VAL A 251 7.46 -7.60 15.81
CA VAL A 251 7.77 -6.49 16.73
C VAL A 251 8.05 -5.20 15.99
N ASP A 252 7.68 -4.07 16.57
CA ASP A 252 8.05 -2.78 16.01
C ASP A 252 9.56 -2.51 16.14
N ARG A 253 10.16 -1.96 15.09
CA ARG A 253 11.60 -1.65 14.99
C ARG A 253 11.89 -0.21 14.64
N ALA A 254 10.86 0.60 14.42
CA ALA A 254 10.99 1.96 13.93
C ALA A 254 10.31 3.00 14.83
N ASP A 255 9.92 2.61 16.06
CA ASP A 255 9.27 3.47 17.06
C ASP A 255 7.96 4.07 16.54
N ASN A 256 7.12 3.20 15.96
CA ASN A 256 5.82 3.56 15.44
C ASN A 256 4.82 3.85 16.58
N ASP A 257 3.99 4.87 16.38
CA ASP A 257 2.90 5.19 17.30
C ASP A 257 1.64 4.35 16.98
N PHE A 258 1.45 3.28 17.76
CA PHE A 258 0.29 2.38 17.74
C PHE A 258 -0.85 2.81 18.67
N ALA A 259 -0.75 3.96 19.36
CA ALA A 259 -1.79 4.43 20.27
C ALA A 259 -2.74 5.42 19.59
N THR A 260 -2.20 6.31 18.76
CA THR A 260 -2.98 7.35 18.09
C THR A 260 -4.10 6.78 17.22
N GLY A 261 -5.30 7.32 17.39
CA GLY A 261 -6.50 6.96 16.62
C GLY A 261 -7.33 5.81 17.20
N PHE A 262 -6.85 5.07 18.21
CA PHE A 262 -7.61 4.00 18.88
C PHE A 262 -8.61 4.48 19.94
N ALA A 263 -8.59 5.77 20.29
CA ALA A 263 -9.54 6.35 21.21
C ALA A 263 -10.64 7.09 20.45
N LEU A 264 -11.90 6.84 20.81
CA LEU A 264 -12.96 7.81 20.57
C LEU A 264 -12.58 9.08 21.33
N ALA A 265 -12.51 10.21 20.64
CA ALA A 265 -12.32 11.50 21.32
C ALA A 265 -13.38 11.60 22.41
N THR A 266 -12.97 11.70 23.68
CA THR A 266 -13.91 11.93 24.76
C THR A 266 -14.64 13.24 24.43
N PRO A 267 -15.97 13.24 24.31
CA PRO A 267 -16.70 14.45 24.01
C PRO A 267 -16.34 15.52 25.05
N ALA A 268 -16.01 16.73 24.62
CA ALA A 268 -15.53 17.80 25.51
C ALA A 268 -16.52 18.15 26.64
N TRP A 269 -17.79 17.79 26.53
CA TRP A 269 -18.80 17.97 27.59
C TRP A 269 -18.79 16.86 28.66
N ALA A 270 -18.12 15.74 28.40
CA ALA A 270 -17.94 14.62 29.34
C ALA A 270 -16.64 14.73 30.15
N ALA A 271 -15.75 15.67 29.82
CA ALA A 271 -14.61 16.02 30.66
C ALA A 271 -15.11 16.89 31.82
N ASP A 272 -15.07 16.36 33.04
CA ASP A 272 -15.42 17.12 34.24
C ASP A 272 -14.50 18.34 34.37
N PRO A 273 -15.01 19.59 34.31
CA PRO A 273 -14.20 20.79 34.44
C PRO A 273 -13.49 20.91 35.79
N THR A 274 -13.89 20.11 36.79
CA THR A 274 -13.31 20.16 38.14
C THR A 274 -12.01 19.36 38.30
N LEU A 275 -11.69 18.45 37.37
CA LEU A 275 -10.46 17.64 37.43
C LEU A 275 -9.19 18.36 36.94
N GLN A 276 -9.31 19.56 36.33
CA GLN A 276 -8.17 20.38 35.91
C GLN A 276 -7.52 21.22 37.02
N LYS A 277 -8.02 21.17 38.26
CA LYS A 277 -7.54 22.04 39.37
C LYS A 277 -6.71 21.34 40.44
N MET A 278 -6.17 20.14 40.19
CA MET A 278 -5.34 19.43 41.15
C MET A 278 -3.92 19.16 40.67
N GLU A 279 -3.24 20.18 40.14
CA GLU A 279 -1.77 20.23 40.16
C GLU A 279 -1.34 21.68 40.42
N VAL A 280 -1.00 21.97 41.70
CA VAL A 280 -0.11 23.06 42.14
C VAL A 280 0.82 22.46 43.18
#